data_AF-A0A940Z785-F1
#
_entry.id   AF-A0A940Z785-F1
#
_cell.length_a   1.000
_cell.length_b   1.000
_cell.length_c   1.000
_cell.angle_alpha   90.00
_cell.angle_beta   90.00
_cell.angle_gamma   90.00
#
_symmetry.space_group_name_H-M   'P 1'
#
loop_
_entity.id
_entity.type
_entity.pdbx_description
1 polymer ?
#
loop_
_entity_poly.entity_id
_entity_poly.type
_entity_poly.pdbx_seq_one_letter_code
_entity_poly.pdbx_strand_id
1 'polypeptide(L)'
;MNQKTADLVTPVRNFRVQLSPTPRGARLARLLAVEQLRSWGLPLDPARQLIAELSANAATHGRAQGRDFRLTLYVIGDVLRIEVTDTRGDRLPHPEQPALDAESGRGLLLVEALSDRWGVSEDRYPRKTVWAELRLVTARP
;
A
#
# COMPACT_ATOMS: atom_id res chain seq x y z
N MET A 1 -0.99 -1.08 47.87
CA MET A 1 -0.60 0.00 46.93
C MET A 1 0.46 -0.57 46.02
N ASN A 2 0.15 -0.89 44.76
CA ASN A 2 1.11 -1.16 43.68
C ASN A 2 0.38 -1.06 42.32
N GLN A 3 0.29 0.19 41.88
CA GLN A 3 0.44 0.72 40.53
C GLN A 3 0.06 -0.20 39.35
N LYS A 4 -1.07 0.15 38.71
CA LYS A 4 -1.51 -0.31 37.40
C LYS A 4 -0.43 -0.03 36.36
N THR A 5 0.13 -1.07 35.74
CA THR A 5 0.80 -0.94 34.44
C THR A 5 -0.28 -0.58 33.44
N ALA A 6 -0.35 0.68 33.03
CA ALA A 6 -1.22 1.11 31.96
C ALA A 6 -0.63 0.57 30.65
N ASP A 7 -1.08 -0.62 30.26
CA ASP A 7 -0.91 -1.15 28.90
C ASP A 7 -1.63 -0.20 27.94
N LEU A 8 -0.92 0.82 27.45
CA LEU A 8 -1.35 1.64 26.33
C LEU A 8 -1.18 0.83 25.03
N VAL A 9 -1.90 -0.29 24.92
CA VAL A 9 -2.04 -1.00 23.65
C VAL A 9 -2.95 -0.14 22.78
N THR A 10 -2.34 0.75 22.02
CA THR A 10 -3.07 1.44 20.95
C THR A 10 -3.48 0.35 19.96
N PRO A 11 -4.78 0.18 19.65
CA PRO A 11 -5.21 -0.88 18.75
C PRO A 11 -4.60 -0.65 17.37
N VAL A 12 -3.64 -1.50 17.00
CA VAL A 12 -3.04 -1.50 15.67
C VAL A 12 -4.09 -2.04 14.71
N ARG A 13 -4.73 -1.14 13.97
CA ARG A 13 -5.60 -1.53 12.86
C ARG A 13 -4.72 -2.18 11.81
N ASN A 14 -4.97 -3.44 11.48
CA ASN A 14 -4.20 -4.20 10.50
C ASN A 14 -5.13 -4.98 9.59
N PHE A 15 -4.84 -4.95 8.29
CA PHE A 15 -5.50 -5.76 7.29
C PHE A 15 -4.48 -6.28 6.31
N ARG A 16 -4.65 -7.53 5.88
CA ARG A 16 -3.73 -8.19 4.95
C ARG A 16 -4.48 -9.14 4.04
N VAL A 17 -4.15 -9.11 2.75
CA VAL A 17 -4.72 -10.03 1.75
C VAL A 17 -3.67 -10.43 0.72
N GLN A 18 -3.70 -11.69 0.28
CA GLN A 18 -2.90 -12.20 -0.84
C GLN A 18 -3.78 -12.34 -2.07
N LEU A 19 -3.26 -11.90 -3.21
CA LEU A 19 -4.00 -11.78 -4.46
C LEU A 19 -3.12 -12.17 -5.63
N SER A 20 -3.72 -12.80 -6.63
CA SER A 20 -3.02 -13.16 -7.85
C SER A 20 -2.55 -11.89 -8.61
N PRO A 21 -1.35 -11.90 -9.23
CA PRO A 21 -0.74 -10.75 -9.89
C PRO A 21 -1.37 -10.50 -11.27
N THR A 22 -2.67 -10.23 -11.27
CA THR A 22 -3.48 -10.00 -12.47
C THR A 22 -4.25 -8.68 -12.33
N PRO A 23 -4.70 -8.08 -13.45
CA PRO A 23 -5.56 -6.89 -13.37
C PRO A 23 -6.82 -7.10 -12.50
N ARG A 24 -7.39 -8.32 -12.51
CA ARG A 24 -8.52 -8.68 -11.65
C ARG A 24 -8.12 -8.70 -10.17
N GLY A 25 -6.96 -9.25 -9.85
CA GLY A 25 -6.39 -9.24 -8.49
C GLY A 25 -6.13 -7.81 -7.99
N ALA A 26 -5.54 -6.94 -8.81
CA ALA A 26 -5.34 -5.53 -8.46
C ALA A 26 -6.67 -4.79 -8.22
N ARG A 27 -7.68 -5.04 -9.06
CA ARG A 27 -9.03 -4.48 -8.85
C ARG A 27 -9.63 -4.96 -7.53
N LEU A 28 -9.50 -6.25 -7.22
CA LEU A 28 -9.99 -6.82 -5.97
C LEU A 28 -9.26 -6.25 -4.75
N ALA A 29 -7.94 -6.05 -4.84
CA ALA A 29 -7.13 -5.40 -3.80
C ALA A 29 -7.72 -4.04 -3.42
N ARG A 30 -7.98 -3.20 -4.42
CA ARG A 30 -8.56 -1.87 -4.22
C ARG A 30 -9.95 -1.95 -3.58
N LEU A 31 -10.81 -2.87 -4.03
CA LEU A 31 -12.16 -3.00 -3.47
C LEU A 31 -12.13 -3.41 -2.00
N LEU A 32 -11.37 -4.44 -1.66
CA LEU A 32 -11.25 -4.94 -0.28
C LEU A 32 -10.62 -3.89 0.63
N ALA A 33 -9.59 -3.20 0.16
CA ALA A 33 -8.91 -2.17 0.91
C ALA A 33 -9.79 -0.94 1.16
N VAL A 34 -10.56 -0.49 0.18
CA VAL A 34 -11.53 0.60 0.35
C VAL A 34 -12.58 0.23 1.39
N GLU A 35 -13.09 -1.01 1.34
CA GLU A 35 -14.06 -1.46 2.33
C GLU A 35 -13.45 -1.55 3.72
N GLN A 36 -12.20 -1.99 3.82
CA GLN A 36 -11.47 -1.99 5.08
C GLN A 36 -11.28 -0.56 5.64
N LEU A 37 -10.88 0.41 4.81
CA LEU A 37 -10.73 1.81 5.22
C LEU A 37 -12.06 2.39 5.72
N ARG A 38 -13.19 2.06 5.08
CA ARG A 38 -14.53 2.43 5.56
C ARG A 38 -14.84 1.83 6.92
N SER A 39 -14.57 0.54 7.11
CA SER A 39 -14.79 -0.12 8.40
C SER A 39 -13.94 0.47 9.54
N TRP A 40 -12.80 1.08 9.20
CA TRP A 40 -11.95 1.82 10.14
C TRP A 40 -12.35 3.30 10.30
N GLY A 41 -13.33 3.79 9.55
CA GLY A 41 -13.73 5.20 9.54
C GLY A 41 -12.65 6.15 9.03
N LEU A 42 -11.77 5.68 8.13
CA LEU A 42 -10.68 6.48 7.58
C LEU A 42 -11.07 7.18 6.26
N PRO A 43 -10.45 8.33 5.95
CA PRO A 43 -10.62 8.97 4.65
C PRO A 43 -10.17 8.04 3.53
N LEU A 44 -10.96 8.02 2.45
CA LEU A 44 -10.66 7.18 1.29
C LEU A 44 -9.66 7.83 0.34
N ASP A 45 -9.68 9.15 0.22
CA ASP A 45 -8.78 9.87 -0.68
C ASP A 45 -7.72 10.62 0.14
N PRO A 46 -6.44 10.56 -0.25
CA PRO A 46 -5.90 9.94 -1.47
C PRO A 46 -5.56 8.43 -1.36
N ALA A 47 -5.86 7.77 -0.23
CA ALA A 47 -5.45 6.38 0.03
C ALA A 47 -5.88 5.38 -1.05
N ARG A 48 -7.11 5.52 -1.57
CA ARG A 48 -7.68 4.69 -2.63
C ARG A 48 -6.84 4.72 -3.90
N GLN A 49 -6.32 5.89 -4.27
CA GLN A 49 -5.50 6.06 -5.46
C GLN A 49 -4.14 5.37 -5.26
N LEU A 50 -3.50 5.58 -4.10
CA LEU A 50 -2.25 4.89 -3.75
C LEU A 50 -2.40 3.38 -3.80
N ILE A 51 -3.47 2.83 -3.23
CA ILE A 51 -3.75 1.38 -3.27
C ILE A 51 -3.91 0.90 -4.73
N ALA A 52 -4.61 1.67 -5.57
CA ALA A 52 -4.83 1.33 -6.97
C ALA A 52 -3.50 1.26 -7.73
N GLU A 53 -2.67 2.30 -7.62
CA GLU A 53 -1.38 2.39 -8.31
C GLU A 53 -0.40 1.31 -7.84
N LEU A 54 -0.27 1.11 -6.53
CA LEU A 54 0.64 0.09 -5.98
C LEU A 54 0.20 -1.33 -6.37
N SER A 55 -1.11 -1.61 -6.35
CA SER A 55 -1.64 -2.93 -6.75
C SER A 55 -1.51 -3.17 -8.26
N ALA A 56 -1.74 -2.13 -9.08
CA ALA A 56 -1.55 -2.20 -10.52
C ALA A 56 -0.08 -2.42 -10.89
N ASN A 57 0.84 -1.76 -10.18
CA ASN A 57 2.27 -1.97 -10.33
C ASN A 57 2.67 -3.41 -9.99
N ALA A 58 2.16 -3.98 -8.91
CA ALA A 58 2.43 -5.38 -8.56
C ALA A 58 1.85 -6.37 -9.58
N ALA A 59 0.66 -6.13 -10.13
CA ALA A 59 0.07 -6.99 -11.17
C ALA A 59 0.78 -6.89 -12.53
N THR A 60 1.37 -5.74 -12.84
CA THR A 60 2.07 -5.51 -14.12
C THR A 60 3.52 -5.96 -14.05
N HIS A 61 4.24 -5.57 -12.99
CA HIS A 61 5.69 -5.74 -12.88
C HIS A 61 6.10 -6.91 -11.98
N GLY A 62 5.26 -7.30 -11.01
CA GLY A 62 5.50 -8.45 -10.11
C GLY A 62 5.28 -9.82 -10.74
N ARG A 63 5.14 -9.89 -12.08
CA ARG A 63 4.85 -11.13 -12.82
C ARG A 63 6.03 -12.10 -12.74
N ALA A 64 5.93 -13.03 -11.80
CA ALA A 64 6.51 -14.36 -11.86
C ALA A 64 5.34 -15.36 -11.85
N GLN A 65 5.34 -16.33 -12.76
CA GLN A 65 4.22 -17.30 -12.85
C GLN A 65 4.01 -18.01 -11.50
N GLY A 66 2.75 -18.09 -11.05
CA GLY A 66 2.36 -18.81 -9.84
C GLY A 66 2.65 -18.11 -8.51
N ARG A 67 2.94 -16.80 -8.48
CA ARG A 67 3.22 -16.08 -7.23
C ARG A 67 2.26 -14.93 -6.98
N ASP A 68 1.61 -14.93 -5.81
CA ASP A 68 0.73 -13.84 -5.37
C ASP A 68 1.51 -12.60 -4.93
N PHE A 69 0.87 -11.44 -5.03
CA PHE A 69 1.27 -10.24 -4.29
C PHE A 69 0.45 -10.13 -3.01
N ARG A 70 0.97 -9.39 -2.03
CA ARG A 70 0.32 -9.17 -0.75
C ARG A 70 0.10 -7.69 -0.52
N LEU A 71 -1.15 -7.29 -0.29
CA LEU A 71 -1.48 -5.97 0.22
C LEU A 71 -1.56 -6.04 1.76
N THR A 72 -0.89 -5.13 2.45
CA THR A 72 -1.04 -4.91 3.89
C THR A 72 -1.39 -3.45 4.13
N LEU A 73 -2.41 -3.20 4.94
CA LEU A 73 -2.75 -1.89 5.47
C LEU A 73 -2.58 -1.92 6.97
N TYR A 74 -1.98 -0.88 7.54
CA TYR A 74 -2.03 -0.70 8.98
C TYR A 74 -1.92 0.75 9.41
N VAL A 75 -2.40 1.05 10.61
CA VAL A 75 -2.33 2.39 11.21
C VAL A 75 -1.38 2.37 12.40
N ILE A 76 -0.40 3.26 12.40
CA ILE A 76 0.48 3.54 13.54
C ILE A 76 0.29 5.01 13.91
N GLY A 77 -0.28 5.28 15.08
CA GLY A 77 -0.64 6.64 15.48
C GLY A 77 -1.64 7.25 14.51
N ASP A 78 -1.24 8.35 13.87
CA ASP A 78 -1.99 9.07 12.84
C ASP A 78 -1.52 8.74 11.41
N VAL A 79 -0.74 7.68 11.21
CA VAL A 79 -0.22 7.32 9.88
C VAL A 79 -0.86 6.03 9.38
N LEU A 80 -1.53 6.10 8.23
CA LEU A 80 -1.90 4.93 7.44
C LEU A 80 -0.71 4.52 6.57
N ARG A 81 -0.27 3.28 6.73
CA ARG A 81 0.75 2.66 5.90
C ARG A 81 0.12 1.63 4.97
N ILE A 82 0.43 1.76 3.68
CA ILE A 82 -0.02 0.91 2.59
C ILE A 82 1.21 0.18 2.05
N GLU A 83 1.22 -1.14 2.12
CA GLU A 83 2.34 -1.97 1.65
C GLU A 83 1.88 -2.96 0.61
N VAL A 84 2.60 -3.04 -0.51
CA VAL A 84 2.41 -4.08 -1.52
C VAL A 84 3.71 -4.86 -1.66
N THR A 85 3.71 -6.09 -1.16
CA THR A 85 4.83 -7.03 -1.32
C THR A 85 4.60 -7.89 -2.55
N ASP A 86 5.48 -7.81 -3.54
CA ASP A 86 5.55 -8.76 -4.65
C ASP A 86 6.79 -9.66 -4.53
N THR A 87 6.85 -10.71 -5.35
CA THR A 87 7.86 -11.78 -5.25
C THR A 87 8.97 -11.66 -6.28
N ARG A 88 9.12 -10.47 -6.89
CA ARG A 88 10.06 -10.19 -7.96
C ARG A 88 10.97 -9.02 -7.57
N GLY A 89 12.03 -9.34 -6.84
CA GLY A 89 13.06 -8.42 -6.36
C GLY A 89 14.12 -8.05 -7.39
N ASP A 90 14.01 -8.50 -8.65
CA ASP A 90 14.97 -8.17 -9.74
C ASP A 90 14.71 -6.81 -10.40
N ARG A 91 13.59 -6.14 -10.07
CA ARG A 91 13.23 -4.82 -10.60
C ARG A 91 12.74 -3.88 -9.52
N LEU A 92 13.57 -2.91 -9.16
CA LEU A 92 13.16 -1.78 -8.34
C LEU A 92 12.22 -0.87 -9.16
N PRO A 93 11.13 -0.36 -8.55
CA PRO A 93 10.31 0.67 -9.17
C PRO A 93 11.15 1.95 -9.24
N HIS A 94 11.41 2.44 -10.44
CA HIS A 94 12.00 3.75 -10.67
C HIS A 94 10.90 4.71 -11.14
N PRO A 95 10.79 5.92 -10.57
CA PRO A 95 9.95 6.96 -11.14
C PRO A 95 10.55 7.35 -12.49
N GLU A 96 10.05 6.75 -13.57
CA GLU A 96 10.39 7.18 -14.92
C GLU A 96 9.47 8.35 -15.29
N GLN A 97 10.01 9.41 -15.90
CA GLN A 97 9.19 10.37 -16.62
C GLN A 97 8.66 9.67 -17.87
N PRO A 98 7.35 9.38 -17.95
CA PRO A 98 6.80 8.79 -19.15
C PRO A 98 6.91 9.81 -20.29
N ALA A 99 7.14 9.34 -21.51
CA ALA A 99 6.87 10.15 -22.70
C ALA A 99 5.44 10.70 -22.63
N LEU A 100 5.19 11.88 -23.19
CA LEU A 100 3.90 12.59 -23.08
C LEU A 100 2.69 11.70 -23.41
N ASP A 101 2.89 10.71 -24.29
CA ASP A 101 1.84 9.83 -24.83
C ASP A 101 1.83 8.42 -24.18
N ALA A 102 2.73 8.14 -23.23
CA ALA A 102 2.81 6.83 -22.58
C ALA A 102 1.78 6.70 -21.44
N GLU A 103 0.86 5.73 -21.56
CA GLU A 103 -0.12 5.40 -20.52
C GLU A 103 0.52 4.67 -19.31
N SER A 104 1.65 3.99 -19.53
CA SER A 104 2.44 3.29 -18.50
C SER A 104 3.53 4.21 -17.92
N GLY A 105 3.85 4.07 -16.63
CA GLY A 105 4.98 4.78 -15.98
C GLY A 105 4.56 5.94 -15.07
N ARG A 106 3.31 6.40 -15.14
CA ARG A 106 2.79 7.45 -14.24
C ARG A 106 2.49 6.99 -12.81
N GLY A 107 2.37 5.69 -12.57
CA GLY A 107 1.88 5.17 -11.29
C GLY A 107 2.77 5.55 -10.10
N LEU A 108 4.09 5.58 -10.27
CA LEU A 108 5.01 6.03 -9.20
C LEU A 108 5.01 7.54 -9.02
N LEU A 109 4.81 8.32 -10.08
CA LEU A 109 4.64 9.78 -9.97
C LEU A 109 3.38 10.12 -9.16
N LEU A 110 2.30 9.36 -9.33
CA LEU A 110 1.10 9.50 -8.50
C LEU A 110 1.36 9.09 -7.05
N VAL A 111 2.12 8.01 -6.82
CA VAL A 111 2.51 7.62 -5.46
C VAL A 111 3.34 8.70 -4.79
N GLU A 112 4.32 9.25 -5.50
CA GLU A 112 5.18 10.34 -5.03
C GLU A 112 4.38 11.61 -4.75
N ALA A 113 3.45 11.99 -5.63
CA ALA A 113 2.65 13.21 -5.46
C ALA A 113 1.60 13.11 -4.35
N LEU A 114 1.08 11.92 -4.07
CA LEU A 114 -0.05 11.73 -3.15
C LEU A 114 0.35 11.25 -1.76
N SER A 115 1.54 10.69 -1.57
CA SER A 115 2.00 10.19 -0.28
C SER A 115 2.81 11.23 0.49
N ASP A 116 2.75 11.19 1.83
CA ASP A 116 3.68 11.97 2.66
C ASP A 116 5.10 11.39 2.54
N ARG A 117 5.19 10.07 2.50
CA ARG A 117 6.43 9.30 2.32
C ARG A 117 6.12 8.04 1.54
N TRP A 118 7.05 7.61 0.71
CA TRP A 118 7.00 6.31 0.08
C TRP A 118 8.41 5.74 -0.07
N GLY A 119 8.49 4.46 -0.37
CA GLY A 119 9.77 3.83 -0.63
C GLY A 119 9.63 2.35 -0.95
N VAL A 120 10.78 1.70 -0.92
CA VAL A 120 10.92 0.29 -1.28
C VAL A 120 11.78 -0.38 -0.23
N SER A 121 11.33 -1.51 0.31
CA SER A 121 12.14 -2.37 1.18
C SER A 121 12.33 -3.74 0.54
N GLU A 122 13.53 -4.29 0.67
CA GLU A 122 13.92 -5.60 0.15
C GLU A 122 14.00 -6.63 1.29
N ASP A 123 13.01 -6.64 2.17
CA ASP A 123 13.07 -7.31 3.49
C ASP A 123 13.52 -8.78 3.43
N ARG A 124 13.22 -9.49 2.33
CA ARG A 124 13.72 -10.85 2.04
C ARG A 124 13.76 -11.10 0.54
N TYR A 125 14.92 -10.96 -0.09
CA TYR A 125 15.11 -11.39 -1.49
C TYR A 125 14.55 -12.81 -1.73
N PRO A 126 13.76 -13.05 -2.79
CA PRO A 126 13.47 -12.18 -3.92
C PRO A 126 12.18 -11.35 -3.75
N ARG A 127 11.75 -11.03 -2.53
CA ARG A 127 10.56 -10.19 -2.28
C ARG A 127 10.94 -8.73 -2.14
N LYS A 128 10.10 -7.89 -2.71
CA LYS A 128 10.18 -6.44 -2.60
C LYS A 128 8.86 -5.92 -2.07
N THR A 129 8.90 -4.98 -1.13
CA THR A 129 7.73 -4.27 -0.63
C THR A 129 7.81 -2.83 -1.08
N VAL A 130 6.87 -2.39 -1.91
CA VAL A 130 6.65 -0.96 -2.18
C VAL A 130 5.65 -0.46 -1.16
N TRP A 131 5.95 0.65 -0.51
CA TRP A 131 5.13 1.18 0.56
C TRP A 131 4.89 2.67 0.40
N ALA A 132 3.75 3.14 0.89
CA ALA A 132 3.38 4.55 0.98
C ALA A 132 2.74 4.84 2.34
N GLU A 133 2.98 6.04 2.86
CA GLU A 133 2.47 6.56 4.11
C GLU A 133 1.60 7.78 3.86
N LEU A 134 0.49 7.84 4.58
CA LEU A 134 -0.44 8.97 4.62
C LEU A 134 -0.72 9.38 6.06
N ARG A 135 -0.55 10.65 6.37
CA ARG A 135 -1.02 11.25 7.61
C ARG A 135 -2.55 11.38 7.56
N LEU A 136 -3.20 10.70 8.47
CA LEU A 136 -4.63 10.74 8.71
C LEU A 136 -4.94 12.06 9.42
N VAL A 137 -5.29 13.08 8.64
CA VAL A 137 -5.90 14.27 9.23
C VAL A 137 -7.30 13.88 9.66
N THR A 138 -7.48 13.61 10.95
CA THR A 138 -8.83 13.49 11.51
C THR A 138 -9.50 14.85 11.33
N ALA A 139 -10.55 14.93 10.50
CA ALA A 139 -11.42 16.08 10.53
C ALA A 139 -11.89 16.27 11.98
N ARG A 140 -11.60 17.45 12.55
CA ARG A 140 -12.07 17.79 13.89
C ARG A 140 -13.61 17.80 13.84
N PRO A 141 -14.30 17.19 14.83
CA PRO A 141 -15.75 17.17 14.86
C PRO A 141 -16.36 18.58 14.85
#